data_AF-A0A6J5UJP7-F1
#
_entry.id   AF-A0A6J5UJP7-F1
#
_cell.length_a   1.000
_cell.length_b   1.000
_cell.length_c   1.000
_cell.angle_alpha   90.00
_cell.angle_beta   90.00
_cell.angle_gamma   90.00
#
_symmetry.space_group_name_H-M   'P 1'
#
loop_
_entity.id
_entity.type
_entity.pdbx_description
1 polymer ?
#
loop_
_entity_poly.entity_id
_entity_poly.type
_entity_poly.pdbx_seq_one_letter_code
_entity_poly.pdbx_strand_id
1 'polypeptide(L)'
;MDASLWAFLLNSPEGSVPFPWERCFDLVTGMLLYKNRLNGAVVLDLRPRVNLGGGLYNVSTAWQDLTAGNQYTAASNAVQWTPSLFRRHINEHDQDTPILICTNCCTNQLIYFLVPQLITHCPLCRRFMNFFA
;
A
#
# COMPACT_ATOMS: atom_id res chain seq x y z
N MET A 1 -12.90 -1.11 0.62
CA MET A 1 -12.30 0.17 0.19
C MET A 1 -13.28 0.84 -0.76
N ASP A 2 -13.31 2.17 -0.78
CA ASP A 2 -14.09 2.93 -1.74
C ASP A 2 -13.61 2.68 -3.19
N ALA A 3 -14.54 2.43 -4.12
CA ALA A 3 -14.23 2.06 -5.49
C ALA A 3 -13.52 3.19 -6.27
N SER A 4 -13.79 4.45 -5.93
CA SER A 4 -13.19 5.59 -6.62
C SER A 4 -11.68 5.71 -6.34
N LEU A 5 -11.27 5.53 -5.08
CA LEU A 5 -9.86 5.54 -4.71
C LEU A 5 -9.11 4.37 -5.36
N TRP A 6 -9.71 3.18 -5.37
CA TRP A 6 -9.10 2.01 -6.00
C TRP A 6 -8.89 2.22 -7.51
N ALA A 7 -9.90 2.75 -8.21
CA ALA A 7 -9.80 3.08 -9.62
C ALA A 7 -8.72 4.15 -9.89
N PHE A 8 -8.62 5.16 -9.03
CA PHE A 8 -7.56 6.17 -9.09
C PHE A 8 -6.16 5.54 -8.96
N LEU A 9 -5.94 4.72 -7.93
CA LEU A 9 -4.63 4.10 -7.66
C LEU A 9 -4.17 3.17 -8.79
N LEU A 10 -5.10 2.52 -9.48
CA LEU A 10 -4.79 1.60 -10.58
C LEU A 10 -4.55 2.30 -11.93
N ASN A 11 -5.32 3.36 -12.22
CA ASN A 11 -5.42 3.87 -13.60
C ASN A 11 -4.85 5.28 -13.78
N SER A 12 -4.76 6.07 -12.71
CA SER A 12 -4.37 7.49 -12.80
C SER A 12 -3.71 8.01 -11.52
N PRO A 13 -2.71 7.31 -10.94
CA PRO A 13 -2.10 7.70 -9.66
C PRO A 13 -1.43 9.08 -9.66
N GLU A 14 -1.08 9.60 -10.84
CA GLU A 14 -0.55 10.94 -11.08
C GLU A 14 -1.62 12.05 -11.09
N GLY A 15 -2.90 11.67 -11.19
CA GLY A 15 -4.02 12.59 -11.25
C GLY A 15 -4.37 13.25 -9.91
N SER A 16 -5.43 14.07 -9.94
CA SER A 16 -6.05 14.55 -8.70
C SER A 16 -6.80 13.42 -8.01
N VAL A 17 -6.60 13.31 -6.70
CA VAL A 17 -7.27 12.31 -5.87
C VAL A 17 -8.79 12.56 -5.91
N PRO A 18 -9.61 11.50 -6.07
CA PRO A 18 -11.06 11.66 -6.13
C PRO A 18 -11.63 12.08 -4.78
N PHE A 19 -12.65 12.96 -4.80
CA PHE A 19 -13.44 13.23 -3.60
C PHE A 19 -14.09 11.93 -3.07
N PRO A 20 -14.15 11.68 -1.75
CA PRO A 20 -13.76 12.55 -0.63
C PRO A 20 -12.34 12.28 -0.09
N TRP A 21 -11.46 11.70 -0.91
CA TRP A 21 -10.11 11.36 -0.51
C TRP A 21 -9.15 12.53 -0.71
N GLU A 22 -8.21 12.65 0.22
CA GLU A 22 -7.08 13.58 0.17
C GLU A 22 -5.79 12.76 0.19
N ARG A 23 -4.82 13.10 -0.67
CA ARG A 23 -3.44 12.58 -0.59
C ARG A 23 -2.62 13.54 0.26
N CYS A 24 -2.08 13.02 1.35
CA CYS A 24 -1.29 13.77 2.31
C CYS A 24 0.12 13.20 2.35
N PHE A 25 1.11 14.07 2.49
CA PHE A 25 2.48 13.70 2.75
C PHE A 25 2.87 14.19 4.15
N ASP A 26 3.19 13.27 5.04
CA ASP A 26 3.67 13.60 6.38
C ASP A 26 5.18 13.84 6.32
N LEU A 27 5.58 15.10 6.50
CA LEU A 27 6.98 15.53 6.46
C LEU A 27 7.82 14.95 7.59
N VAL A 28 7.22 14.62 8.74
CA VAL A 28 7.95 14.10 9.91
C VAL A 28 8.30 12.64 9.69
N THR A 29 7.36 11.86 9.19
CA THR A 29 7.54 10.40 9.00
C THR A 29 7.97 10.04 7.58
N GLY A 30 7.95 10.98 6.63
CA GLY A 30 8.20 10.71 5.21
C GLY A 30 7.13 9.82 4.57
N MET A 31 5.94 9.76 5.17
CA MET A 31 4.87 8.84 4.77
C MET A 31 3.89 9.49 3.81
N LEU A 32 3.60 8.77 2.74
CA LEU A 32 2.47 9.09 1.85
C LEU A 32 1.22 8.35 2.35
N LEU A 33 0.12 9.08 2.49
CA LEU A 33 -1.15 8.52 2.94
C LEU A 33 -2.33 9.11 2.19
N TYR A 34 -3.43 8.36 2.15
CA TYR A 34 -4.72 8.83 1.66
C TYR A 34 -5.71 8.82 2.81
N LYS A 35 -6.42 9.93 3.00
CA LYS A 35 -7.41 10.08 4.06
C LYS A 35 -8.76 10.40 3.47
N ASN A 36 -9.79 9.68 3.90
CA ASN A 36 -11.16 9.98 3.54
C ASN A 36 -11.72 11.03 4.51
N ARG A 37 -12.16 12.18 4.00
CA ARG A 37 -12.65 13.29 4.83
C ARG A 37 -13.99 13.00 5.51
N LEU A 38 -14.82 12.13 4.92
CA LEU A 38 -16.18 11.88 5.41
C LEU A 38 -16.22 10.82 6.51
N ASN A 39 -15.43 9.76 6.37
CA ASN A 39 -15.46 8.63 7.31
C ASN A 39 -14.15 8.41 8.09
N GLY A 40 -13.11 9.19 7.81
CA GLY A 40 -11.83 9.10 8.50
C GLY A 40 -10.97 7.88 8.14
N ALA A 41 -11.35 7.06 7.15
CA ALA A 41 -10.53 5.94 6.71
C ALA A 41 -9.16 6.41 6.21
N VAL A 42 -8.11 5.65 6.55
CA VAL A 42 -6.74 5.95 6.19
C VAL A 42 -6.13 4.79 5.39
N VAL A 43 -5.44 5.13 4.32
CA VAL A 43 -4.61 4.23 3.52
C VAL A 43 -3.18 4.71 3.62
N LEU A 44 -2.29 3.87 4.14
CA LEU A 44 -0.86 4.13 4.19
C LEU A 44 -0.21 3.55 2.93
N ASP A 45 0.52 4.37 2.19
CA ASP A 45 1.25 3.93 0.99
C ASP A 45 2.68 3.58 1.36
N LEU A 46 2.95 2.28 1.50
CA LEU A 46 4.25 1.72 1.83
C LEU A 46 5.03 1.32 0.57
N ARG A 47 4.60 1.71 -0.63
CA ARG A 47 5.38 1.39 -1.83
C ARG A 47 6.67 2.22 -1.82
N PRO A 48 7.84 1.63 -2.14
CA PRO A 48 9.12 2.34 -2.10
C PRO A 48 9.19 3.55 -3.03
N ARG A 49 8.41 3.53 -4.12
CA ARG A 49 8.35 4.63 -5.10
C ARG A 49 6.92 4.84 -5.58
N VAL A 50 6.44 6.08 -5.50
CA VAL A 50 5.10 6.48 -5.95
C VAL A 50 5.22 7.73 -6.82
N ASN A 51 4.88 7.62 -8.11
CA ASN A 51 4.68 8.75 -9.03
C ASN A 51 3.52 9.64 -8.55
N LEU A 52 3.82 10.91 -8.27
CA LEU A 52 2.88 11.93 -7.83
C LEU A 52 2.34 12.79 -8.98
N GLY A 53 2.88 12.62 -10.19
CA GLY A 53 2.60 13.42 -11.38
C GLY A 53 3.61 14.53 -11.62
N GLY A 54 3.61 15.07 -12.86
CA GLY A 54 4.49 16.19 -13.23
C GLY A 54 5.99 15.91 -13.12
N GLY A 55 6.40 14.63 -13.19
CA GLY A 55 7.79 14.21 -12.99
C GLY A 55 8.24 14.10 -11.53
N LEU A 56 7.32 14.28 -10.57
CA LEU A 56 7.60 14.13 -9.14
C LEU A 56 7.33 12.71 -8.66
N TYR A 57 8.24 12.18 -7.86
CA TYR A 57 8.11 10.86 -7.23
C TYR A 57 8.33 10.99 -5.73
N ASN A 58 7.47 10.34 -4.95
CA ASN A 58 7.77 10.02 -3.56
C ASN A 58 8.66 8.79 -3.53
N VAL A 59 9.80 8.86 -2.83
CA VAL A 59 10.69 7.73 -2.60
C VAL A 59 10.80 7.55 -1.10
N SER A 60 10.47 6.36 -0.59
CA SER A 60 10.38 6.09 0.84
C SER A 60 11.07 4.79 1.21
N THR A 61 11.77 4.80 2.35
CA THR A 61 12.36 3.61 2.98
C THR A 61 11.42 2.97 4.01
N ALA A 62 10.22 3.52 4.20
CA ALA A 62 9.32 3.09 5.27
C ALA A 62 8.97 1.60 5.21
N TRP A 63 8.85 1.03 4.00
CA TRP A 63 8.67 -0.41 3.85
C TRP A 63 9.83 -1.21 4.41
N GLN A 64 11.05 -0.87 4.00
CA GLN A 64 12.27 -1.54 4.44
C GLN A 64 12.42 -1.38 5.95
N ASP A 65 12.19 -0.20 6.50
CA ASP A 65 12.33 0.07 7.93
C ASP A 65 11.29 -0.70 8.77
N LEU A 66 10.04 -0.77 8.32
CA LEU A 66 8.97 -1.50 9.01
C LEU A 66 9.10 -3.02 8.88
N THR A 67 9.73 -3.49 7.80
CA THR A 67 9.93 -4.92 7.52
C THR A 67 11.34 -5.42 7.84
N ALA A 68 12.26 -4.56 8.26
CA ALA A 68 13.61 -4.95 8.63
C ALA A 68 13.59 -5.93 9.81
N GLY A 69 14.16 -7.12 9.60
CA GLY A 69 14.17 -8.22 10.58
C GLY A 69 13.00 -9.21 10.44
N ASN A 70 12.10 -9.00 9.50
CA ASN A 70 11.03 -9.93 9.20
C ASN A 70 11.49 -10.94 8.13
N GLN A 71 11.63 -12.22 8.50
CA GLN A 71 11.74 -13.33 7.53
C GLN A 71 10.39 -13.63 6.84
N TYR A 72 9.64 -12.59 6.42
CA TYR A 72 8.31 -12.74 5.82
C TYR A 72 8.34 -12.87 4.29
N THR A 73 9.52 -12.87 3.69
CA THR A 73 9.70 -13.38 2.32
C THR A 73 9.67 -14.89 2.37
N ALA A 74 8.73 -15.49 1.65
CA ALA A 74 8.59 -16.93 1.47
C ALA A 74 9.94 -17.64 1.17
N ALA A 75 10.56 -18.17 2.22
CA ALA A 75 11.58 -19.21 2.17
C ALA A 75 11.41 -19.99 3.49
N SER A 76 10.74 -21.13 3.53
CA SER A 76 11.13 -22.34 2.79
C SER A 76 10.00 -23.36 2.59
N ASN A 77 8.73 -23.05 2.93
CA ASN A 77 7.60 -23.98 2.78
C ASN A 77 6.25 -23.31 2.44
N ALA A 78 6.26 -22.03 2.07
CA ALA A 78 5.04 -21.34 1.67
C ALA A 78 4.74 -21.66 0.20
N VAL A 79 3.50 -22.05 -0.10
CA VAL A 79 2.93 -22.08 -1.44
C VAL A 79 3.47 -20.89 -2.23
N GLN A 80 4.29 -21.20 -3.23
CA GLN A 80 4.92 -20.22 -4.10
C GLN A 80 3.80 -19.63 -4.95
N TRP A 81 3.10 -18.63 -4.42
CA TRP A 81 2.19 -17.80 -5.20
C TRP A 81 3.06 -17.08 -6.22
N THR A 82 3.17 -17.70 -7.39
CA THR A 82 4.10 -17.27 -8.42
C THR A 82 3.77 -15.81 -8.77
N PRO A 83 4.77 -14.91 -8.79
CA PRO A 83 4.57 -13.51 -9.16
C PRO A 83 3.83 -13.35 -10.50
N SER A 84 3.85 -14.36 -11.36
CA SER A 84 3.14 -14.44 -12.63
C SER A 84 1.61 -14.25 -12.57
N LEU A 85 0.94 -14.51 -11.44
CA LEU A 85 -0.50 -14.23 -11.33
C LEU A 85 -0.80 -12.73 -11.17
N PHE A 86 0.12 -11.96 -10.60
CA PHE A 86 0.04 -10.49 -10.48
C PHE A 86 0.81 -9.75 -11.58
N ARG A 87 1.60 -10.46 -12.40
CA ARG A 87 2.46 -9.88 -13.45
C ARG A 87 1.73 -9.60 -14.78
N ARG A 88 0.41 -9.81 -14.85
CA ARG A 88 -0.33 -9.55 -16.08
C ARG A 88 -0.80 -8.08 -16.05
N HIS A 89 -0.12 -7.26 -16.84
CA HIS A 89 -0.21 -5.79 -16.95
C HIS A 89 0.76 -4.98 -16.08
N ILE A 90 2.06 -5.30 -16.15
CA ILE A 90 3.08 -4.24 -16.13
C ILE A 90 2.94 -3.48 -17.45
N ASN A 91 1.95 -2.59 -17.51
CA ASN A 91 2.00 -1.51 -18.49
C ASN A 91 3.12 -0.56 -18.05
N GLU A 92 3.75 0.07 -19.03
CA GLU A 92 4.97 0.87 -18.97
C GLU A 92 4.83 2.19 -18.19
N HIS A 93 3.98 2.23 -17.16
CA HIS A 93 3.83 3.36 -16.24
C HIS A 93 4.49 2.97 -14.92
N ASP A 94 5.77 3.30 -14.82
CA ASP A 94 6.72 3.56 -13.70
C ASP A 94 6.26 3.42 -12.21
N GLN A 95 5.25 2.61 -11.89
CA GLN A 95 4.63 2.41 -10.58
C GLN A 95 4.31 0.93 -10.37
N ASP A 96 4.69 0.40 -9.21
CA ASP A 96 4.36 -0.97 -8.82
C ASP A 96 2.84 -1.15 -8.67
N THR A 97 2.32 -2.30 -9.14
CA THR A 97 0.92 -2.67 -8.97
C THR A 97 0.56 -2.63 -7.48
N PRO A 98 -0.42 -1.82 -7.08
CA PRO A 98 -0.77 -1.68 -5.67
C PRO A 98 -1.36 -2.98 -5.15
N ILE A 99 -0.77 -3.55 -4.10
CA ILE A 99 -1.40 -4.62 -3.31
C ILE A 99 -2.02 -3.98 -2.09
N LEU A 100 -3.34 -4.10 -1.95
CA LEU A 100 -4.08 -3.56 -0.84
C LEU A 100 -4.27 -4.61 0.25
N ILE A 101 -3.89 -4.28 1.47
CA ILE A 101 -4.15 -5.09 2.66
C ILE A 101 -4.91 -4.23 3.66
N CYS A 102 -5.90 -4.81 4.33
CA CYS A 102 -6.63 -4.11 5.39
C CYS A 102 -6.45 -4.83 6.73
N THR A 103 -6.40 -4.06 7.81
CA THR A 103 -6.35 -4.61 9.17
C THR A 103 -6.87 -3.59 10.18
N ASN A 104 -7.29 -4.08 11.34
CA ASN A 104 -7.66 -3.30 12.52
C ASN A 104 -6.83 -3.76 13.74
N CYS A 105 -5.68 -4.40 13.52
CA CYS A 105 -4.92 -5.00 14.62
C CYS A 105 -4.10 -3.99 15.45
N CYS A 106 -3.78 -2.83 14.88
CA CYS A 106 -3.03 -1.76 15.57
C CYS A 106 -3.94 -0.78 16.29
N THR A 107 -5.15 -0.61 15.76
CA THR A 107 -6.15 0.36 16.19
C THR A 107 -7.52 -0.25 16.02
N ASN A 108 -8.50 0.11 16.85
CA ASN A 108 -9.89 -0.31 16.64
C ASN A 108 -10.53 0.26 15.35
N GLN A 109 -9.78 1.07 14.59
CA GLN A 109 -10.14 1.58 13.27
C GLN A 109 -9.53 0.72 12.16
N LEU A 110 -10.22 0.65 11.02
CA LEU A 110 -9.74 -0.04 9.84
C LEU A 110 -8.66 0.80 9.16
N ILE A 111 -7.45 0.24 9.08
CA ILE A 111 -6.31 0.80 8.36
C ILE A 111 -6.08 -0.04 7.10
N TYR A 112 -5.79 0.65 6.01
CA TYR A 112 -5.39 0.04 4.76
C TYR A 112 -3.91 0.30 4.51
N PHE A 113 -3.21 -0.69 3.95
CA PHE A 113 -1.83 -0.60 3.50
C PHE A 113 -1.76 -0.88 2.01
N LEU A 114 -1.11 0.01 1.25
CA LEU A 114 -0.62 -0.31 -0.08
C LEU A 114 0.81 -0.81 0.08
N VAL A 115 1.05 -2.06 -0.26
CA VAL A 115 2.33 -2.73 -0.05
C VAL A 115 2.93 -3.20 -1.38
N PRO A 116 4.26 -3.28 -1.50
CA PRO A 116 4.91 -3.77 -2.72
C PRO A 116 4.82 -5.30 -2.88
N GLN A 117 4.49 -6.03 -1.81
CA GLN A 117 4.37 -7.49 -1.80
C GLN A 117 3.36 -7.96 -0.76
N LEU A 118 2.79 -9.14 -0.96
CA LEU A 118 1.95 -9.80 0.03
C LEU A 118 2.75 -10.08 1.32
N ILE A 119 2.09 -9.90 2.46
CA ILE A 119 2.67 -10.09 3.80
C ILE A 119 1.69 -10.82 4.69
N THR A 120 2.19 -11.62 5.64
CA THR A 120 1.36 -12.35 6.60
C THR A 120 1.19 -11.64 7.94
N HIS A 121 1.95 -10.58 8.18
CA HIS A 121 1.98 -9.86 9.45
C HIS A 121 1.84 -8.36 9.22
N CYS A 122 1.15 -7.67 10.12
CA CYS A 122 0.96 -6.23 10.03
C CYS A 122 2.31 -5.49 10.08
N PRO A 123 2.59 -4.56 9.14
CA PRO A 123 3.85 -3.80 9.13
C PRO A 123 4.07 -2.98 10.41
N LEU A 124 3.00 -2.54 11.07
CA LEU A 124 3.10 -1.64 12.23
C LEU A 124 3.24 -2.38 13.57
N CYS A 125 2.50 -3.48 13.79
CA CYS A 125 2.49 -4.18 15.09
C CYS A 125 2.91 -5.66 15.03
N ARG A 126 3.25 -6.16 13.84
CA ARG A 126 3.71 -7.54 13.61
C ARG A 126 2.73 -8.65 14.02
N ARG A 127 1.46 -8.33 14.27
CA ARG A 127 0.41 -9.33 14.47
C ARG A 127 0.08 -10.01 13.15
N PHE A 128 -0.19 -11.31 13.19
CA PHE A 128 -0.63 -12.08 12.04
C PHE A 128 -1.94 -11.50 11.47
N MET A 129 -2.00 -11.38 10.14
CA MET A 129 -3.17 -10.90 9.41
C MET A 129 -3.86 -12.08 8.75
N ASN A 130 -5.13 -12.31 9.10
CA ASN A 130 -5.95 -13.31 8.43
C ASN A 130 -6.46 -12.73 7.10
N PHE A 131 -6.06 -13.34 5.99
CA PHE A 131 -6.64 -13.06 4.69
C PHE A 131 -7.86 -13.96 4.52
N PHE A 132 -9.06 -13.39 4.60
CA PHE A 132 -10.27 -14.07 4.14
C PHE A 132 -10.34 -13.83 2.63
N ALA A 133 -10.17 -14.91 1.87
CA ALA A 133 -10.34 -14.94 0.42
C ALA A 133 -11.82 -14.90 0.04
#